data_AF-X0XRN8-F1
#
_entry.id   AF-X0XRN8-F1
#
_cell.length_a   1.000
_cell.length_b   1.000
_cell.length_c   1.000
_cell.angle_alpha   90.00
_cell.angle_beta   90.00
_cell.angle_gamma   90.00
#
_symmetry.space_group_name_H-M   'P 1'
#
loop_
_entity.id
_entity.type
_entity.pdbx_description
1 polymer ?
#
loop_
_entity_poly.entity_id
_entity_poly.type
_entity_poly.pdbx_seq_one_letter_code
_entity_poly.pdbx_strand_id
1 'polypeptide(L)'
;KSIRYSVNQQLISDDMLRMSLSEYENMTDLIAMLGNYGVEDGTGADRVISGLLLEFDASLSSYLRAGSAVSYTGEYIVGGSWGFSSEAGKPFMAILSEDETVTVDVGGGSARYDTIEIRPIRTNYDTQSRVFIDPVTGGTLSSNTATKTEYNVEVQVLKGTGGAGVAPAHTAGWIKVAEIFVDASASSIDQGDIKDVRDSDTWTTESDGTRYRKEMNLVYEDLTVHGDILPGADSTYDIGAAGNEWAE
;
A
#
# COMPACT_ATOMS: atom_id res chain seq x y z
N LYS A 1 -1.19 -1.37 -24.73
CA LYS A 1 -2.38 -1.03 -25.56
C LYS A 1 -2.50 0.49 -25.59
N SER A 2 -2.37 1.14 -26.75
CA SER A 2 -2.56 2.59 -26.88
C SER A 2 -4.06 2.89 -27.00
N ILE A 3 -4.60 3.65 -26.05
CA ILE A 3 -6.00 4.10 -26.08
C ILE A 3 -6.06 5.31 -27.03
N ARG A 4 -6.82 5.18 -28.13
CA ARG A 4 -7.11 6.28 -29.05
C ARG A 4 -8.45 6.89 -28.69
N TYR A 5 -8.44 8.09 -28.13
CA TYR A 5 -9.65 8.87 -27.86
C TYR A 5 -10.15 9.50 -29.16
N SER A 6 -11.47 9.43 -29.40
CA SER A 6 -12.11 10.16 -30.49
C SER A 6 -12.74 11.45 -29.95
N VAL A 7 -12.67 12.52 -30.72
CA VAL A 7 -12.80 13.94 -30.29
C VAL A 7 -14.18 14.33 -29.74
N ASN A 8 -15.17 13.43 -29.76
CA ASN A 8 -16.55 13.70 -29.36
C ASN A 8 -17.00 12.92 -28.11
N GLN A 9 -16.08 12.22 -27.42
CA GLN A 9 -16.43 11.48 -26.22
C GLN A 9 -16.27 12.39 -24.99
N GLN A 10 -17.40 12.80 -24.39
CA GLN A 10 -17.38 13.33 -23.02
C GLN A 10 -16.84 12.23 -22.10
N LEU A 11 -15.80 12.56 -21.33
CA LEU A 11 -15.27 11.72 -20.25
C LEU A 11 -16.45 11.16 -19.42
N ILE A 12 -16.70 9.86 -19.57
CA ILE A 12 -17.69 9.15 -18.76
C ILE A 12 -17.04 8.73 -17.44
N SER A 13 -17.86 8.53 -16.39
CA SER A 13 -17.38 8.19 -15.04
C SER A 13 -16.40 7.02 -15.04
N ASP A 14 -16.65 6.02 -15.88
CA ASP A 14 -15.80 4.83 -15.99
C ASP A 14 -14.37 5.16 -16.44
N ASP A 15 -14.17 6.23 -17.22
CA ASP A 15 -12.85 6.65 -17.67
C ASP A 15 -12.04 7.30 -16.54
N MET A 16 -12.69 8.10 -15.69
CA MET A 16 -12.04 8.68 -14.50
C MET A 16 -11.68 7.61 -13.46
N LEU A 17 -12.55 6.61 -13.28
CA LEU A 17 -12.28 5.49 -12.38
C LEU A 17 -11.12 4.62 -12.87
N ARG A 18 -10.98 4.46 -14.19
CA ARG A 18 -9.83 3.75 -14.80
C ARG A 18 -8.53 4.52 -14.65
N MET A 19 -8.57 5.86 -14.72
CA MET A 19 -7.39 6.69 -14.48
C MET A 19 -6.90 6.61 -13.04
N SER A 20 -7.79 6.78 -12.05
CA SER A 20 -7.41 6.67 -10.63
C SER A 20 -6.93 5.27 -10.26
N LEU A 21 -7.55 4.24 -10.85
CA LEU A 21 -7.11 2.86 -10.69
C LEU A 21 -5.72 2.64 -11.28
N SER A 22 -5.47 3.15 -12.50
CA SER A 22 -4.17 3.03 -13.15
C SER A 22 -3.07 3.76 -12.38
N GLU A 23 -3.35 4.92 -11.79
CA GLU A 23 -2.41 5.64 -10.93
C GLU A 23 -2.08 4.86 -9.66
N TYR A 24 -3.09 4.30 -8.99
CA TYR A 24 -2.90 3.44 -7.83
C TYR A 24 -2.09 2.18 -8.19
N GLU A 25 -2.42 1.50 -9.31
CA GLU A 25 -1.69 0.32 -9.78
C GLU A 25 -0.24 0.67 -10.10
N ASN A 26 0.02 1.76 -10.82
CA ASN A 26 1.39 2.19 -11.13
C ASN A 26 2.21 2.50 -9.88
N MET A 27 1.61 3.17 -8.88
CA MET A 27 2.27 3.49 -7.62
C MET A 27 2.52 2.22 -6.78
N THR A 28 1.54 1.33 -6.74
CA THR A 28 1.64 0.04 -6.04
C THR A 28 2.71 -0.83 -6.70
N ASP A 29 2.73 -0.93 -8.03
CA ASP A 29 3.74 -1.69 -8.77
C ASP A 29 5.14 -1.11 -8.56
N LEU A 30 5.29 0.22 -8.56
CA LEU A 30 6.57 0.87 -8.28
C LEU A 30 7.06 0.55 -6.86
N ILE A 31 6.18 0.68 -5.86
CA ILE A 31 6.52 0.40 -4.46
C ILE A 31 6.75 -1.09 -4.24
N ALA A 32 5.96 -1.94 -4.87
CA ALA A 32 6.13 -3.38 -4.85
C ALA A 32 7.49 -3.76 -5.45
N MET A 33 7.86 -3.23 -6.61
CA MET A 33 9.17 -3.43 -7.22
C MET A 33 10.31 -2.95 -6.33
N LEU A 34 10.17 -1.77 -5.71
CA LEU A 34 11.17 -1.25 -4.79
C LEU A 34 11.27 -2.09 -3.51
N GLY A 35 10.14 -2.55 -2.98
CA GLY A 35 10.01 -3.29 -1.71
C GLY A 35 10.35 -4.79 -1.82
N ASN A 36 10.25 -5.37 -3.02
CA ASN A 36 10.47 -6.79 -3.28
C ASN A 36 11.83 -7.10 -3.91
N TYR A 37 12.83 -6.22 -3.74
CA TYR A 37 14.18 -6.47 -4.23
C TYR A 37 14.71 -7.80 -3.65
N GLY A 38 14.89 -8.81 -4.50
CA GLY A 38 15.32 -10.17 -4.13
C GLY A 38 14.22 -11.25 -4.10
N VAL A 39 12.98 -10.92 -4.48
CA VAL A 39 11.86 -11.87 -4.58
C VAL A 39 11.16 -11.64 -5.93
N GLU A 40 11.62 -12.37 -6.95
CA GLU A 40 11.26 -12.13 -8.36
C GLU A 40 9.89 -12.69 -8.76
N ASP A 41 9.29 -13.56 -7.95
CA ASP A 41 8.09 -14.32 -8.30
C ASP A 41 6.78 -13.71 -7.78
N GLY A 42 6.83 -12.56 -7.11
CA GLY A 42 5.65 -11.95 -6.48
C GLY A 42 5.10 -12.78 -5.31
N THR A 43 5.86 -13.78 -4.83
CA THR A 43 5.52 -14.57 -3.66
C THR A 43 6.38 -14.11 -2.50
N GLY A 44 5.81 -13.40 -1.53
CA GLY A 44 6.60 -12.80 -0.48
C GLY A 44 5.78 -12.37 0.71
N ALA A 45 6.47 -12.20 1.83
CA ALA A 45 5.91 -11.58 3.02
C ALA A 45 5.43 -10.16 2.72
N ASP A 46 4.31 -9.78 3.30
CA ASP A 46 3.84 -8.39 3.30
C ASP A 46 4.89 -7.47 3.91
N ARG A 47 4.87 -6.19 3.54
CA ARG A 47 5.88 -5.22 3.94
C ARG A 47 5.25 -3.96 4.51
N VAL A 48 5.59 -3.68 5.77
CA VAL A 48 5.38 -2.35 6.34
C VAL A 48 6.50 -1.43 5.83
N ILE A 49 6.13 -0.38 5.12
CA ILE A 49 7.05 0.57 4.48
C ILE A 49 7.38 1.71 5.46
N SER A 50 6.37 2.27 6.12
CA SER A 50 6.52 3.37 7.08
C SER A 50 5.37 3.39 8.07
N GLY A 51 5.61 3.94 9.27
CA GLY A 51 4.57 4.14 10.27
C GLY A 51 3.92 2.86 10.76
N LEU A 52 2.59 2.85 10.86
CA LEU A 52 1.76 1.73 11.31
C LEU A 52 2.25 1.14 12.64
N LEU A 53 2.71 2.04 13.51
CA LEU A 53 3.12 1.73 14.88
C LEU A 53 1.88 1.80 15.75
N LEU A 54 1.62 0.73 16.51
CA LEU A 54 0.57 0.76 17.51
C LEU A 54 1.15 1.29 18.83
N GLU A 55 0.65 2.44 19.26
CA GLU A 55 1.05 3.12 20.49
C GLU A 55 -0.10 3.10 21.49
N PHE A 56 0.19 2.76 22.74
CA PHE A 56 -0.81 2.80 23.81
C PHE A 56 -1.34 4.22 24.01
N ASP A 57 -2.66 4.34 24.23
CA ASP A 57 -3.34 5.59 24.56
C ASP A 57 -3.91 5.54 26.00
N ALA A 58 -5.02 4.82 26.17
CA ALA A 58 -5.71 4.76 27.46
C ALA A 58 -6.59 3.51 27.55
N SER A 59 -6.62 2.87 28.73
CA SER A 59 -7.48 1.70 28.97
C SER A 59 -7.26 0.61 27.91
N LEU A 60 -8.26 0.32 27.07
CA LEU A 60 -8.19 -0.68 26.00
C LEU A 60 -8.11 -0.04 24.61
N SER A 61 -7.70 1.24 24.52
CA SER A 61 -7.43 1.93 23.27
C SER A 61 -5.95 2.16 23.04
N SER A 62 -5.59 2.11 21.76
CA SER A 62 -4.28 2.44 21.22
C SER A 62 -4.45 3.29 19.96
N TYR A 63 -3.44 4.08 19.63
CA TYR A 63 -3.34 4.76 18.35
C TYR A 63 -2.52 3.93 17.37
N LEU A 64 -3.11 3.62 16.23
CA LEU A 64 -2.35 3.16 15.07
C LEU A 64 -1.86 4.39 14.32
N ARG A 65 -0.55 4.63 14.34
CA ARG A 65 0.07 5.76 13.66
C ARG A 65 -0.11 5.67 12.15
N ALA A 66 -0.35 6.82 11.52
CA ALA A 66 -0.37 6.96 10.07
C ALA A 66 0.85 6.30 9.42
N GLY A 67 0.66 5.67 8.26
CA GLY A 67 1.70 4.89 7.63
C GLY A 67 1.22 4.12 6.41
N SER A 68 2.10 3.25 5.89
CA SER A 68 1.82 2.48 4.69
C SER A 68 2.42 1.09 4.73
N ALA A 69 1.70 0.16 4.12
CA ALA A 69 2.13 -1.20 3.90
C ALA A 69 1.75 -1.68 2.49
N VAL A 70 2.53 -2.61 1.97
CA VAL A 70 2.29 -3.27 0.69
C VAL A 70 2.15 -4.77 0.95
N SER A 71 1.17 -5.39 0.32
CA SER A 71 1.00 -6.84 0.34
C SER A 71 1.41 -7.45 -1.00
N TYR A 72 1.98 -8.65 -0.92
CA TYR A 72 2.29 -9.50 -2.08
C TYR A 72 1.41 -10.76 -2.12
N THR A 73 0.65 -11.01 -1.06
CA THR A 73 -0.37 -12.05 -0.97
C THR A 73 -1.75 -11.44 -1.26
N GLY A 74 -2.09 -11.31 -2.53
CA GLY A 74 -3.48 -11.08 -2.93
C GLY A 74 -3.66 -10.68 -4.37
N GLU A 75 -4.84 -10.90 -4.93
CA GLU A 75 -5.22 -10.39 -6.25
C GLU A 75 -6.17 -9.19 -6.07
N TYR A 76 -5.71 -8.02 -6.47
CA TYR A 76 -6.35 -6.71 -6.28
C TYR A 76 -7.68 -6.50 -7.04
N ILE A 77 -8.00 -7.35 -8.02
CA ILE A 77 -9.25 -7.29 -8.80
C ILE A 77 -9.66 -8.71 -9.19
N VAL A 78 -10.58 -9.31 -8.43
CA VAL A 78 -11.13 -10.64 -8.75
C VAL A 78 -12.41 -10.46 -9.56
N GLY A 79 -12.41 -10.95 -10.81
CA GLY A 79 -13.61 -10.93 -11.66
C GLY A 79 -14.12 -9.54 -12.05
N GLY A 80 -13.24 -8.54 -12.15
CA GLY A 80 -13.60 -7.17 -12.55
C GLY A 80 -14.26 -6.35 -11.43
N SER A 81 -14.35 -6.91 -10.23
CA SER A 81 -14.76 -6.21 -9.02
C SER A 81 -13.58 -6.09 -8.08
N TRP A 82 -13.64 -5.09 -7.22
CA TRP A 82 -12.65 -4.92 -6.17
C TRP A 82 -12.73 -6.12 -5.20
N GLY A 83 -11.62 -6.80 -5.01
CA GLY A 83 -11.55 -8.06 -4.27
C GLY A 83 -10.14 -8.33 -3.78
N PHE A 84 -10.02 -9.30 -2.89
CA PHE A 84 -8.75 -9.70 -2.29
C PHE A 84 -8.66 -11.23 -2.24
N SER A 85 -7.43 -11.75 -2.30
CA SER A 85 -7.14 -13.18 -2.19
C SER A 85 -6.07 -13.40 -1.13
N SER A 86 -6.04 -14.57 -0.49
CA SER A 86 -4.88 -15.06 0.29
C SER A 86 -3.81 -15.70 -0.59
N GLU A 87 -4.09 -15.91 -1.86
CA GLU A 87 -3.14 -16.51 -2.80
C GLU A 87 -2.16 -15.44 -3.31
N ALA A 88 -0.96 -15.87 -3.71
CA ALA A 88 -0.02 -14.99 -4.39
C ALA A 88 -0.67 -14.37 -5.63
N GLY A 89 -0.51 -13.07 -5.81
CA GLY A 89 -1.24 -12.34 -6.83
C GLY A 89 -0.66 -10.95 -7.12
N LYS A 90 -1.51 -10.03 -7.58
CA LYS A 90 -1.12 -8.65 -7.84
C LYS A 90 -0.97 -7.86 -6.54
N PRO A 91 0.16 -7.18 -6.31
CA PRO A 91 0.37 -6.45 -5.08
C PRO A 91 -0.72 -5.38 -4.86
N PHE A 92 -1.01 -5.10 -3.59
CA PHE A 92 -1.87 -3.99 -3.19
C PHE A 92 -1.21 -3.19 -2.06
N MET A 93 -1.61 -1.93 -1.91
CA MET A 93 -1.06 -1.02 -0.91
C MET A 93 -2.16 -0.47 0.01
N ALA A 94 -1.91 -0.50 1.31
CA ALA A 94 -2.70 0.19 2.32
C ALA A 94 -1.97 1.47 2.75
N ILE A 95 -2.63 2.62 2.69
CA ILE A 95 -2.12 3.90 3.22
C ILE A 95 -3.11 4.44 4.25
N LEU A 96 -2.68 4.44 5.51
CA LEU A 96 -3.39 5.12 6.58
C LEU A 96 -2.89 6.57 6.65
N SER A 97 -3.76 7.52 6.32
CA SER A 97 -3.41 8.94 6.14
C SER A 97 -3.28 9.72 7.46
N GLU A 98 -3.99 9.29 8.50
CA GLU A 98 -4.03 9.90 9.83
C GLU A 98 -4.09 8.82 10.91
N ASP A 99 -3.74 9.18 12.14
CA ASP A 99 -3.74 8.23 13.25
C ASP A 99 -5.17 7.72 13.52
N GLU A 100 -5.31 6.41 13.66
CA GLU A 100 -6.60 5.76 13.91
C GLU A 100 -6.64 5.18 15.32
N THR A 101 -7.78 5.33 16.01
CA THR A 101 -7.97 4.73 17.32
C THR A 101 -8.41 3.28 17.16
N VAL A 102 -7.63 2.37 17.73
CA VAL A 102 -7.90 0.94 17.75
C VAL A 102 -8.33 0.55 19.16
N THR A 103 -9.51 -0.06 19.28
CA THR A 103 -10.06 -0.51 20.56
C THR A 103 -10.04 -2.03 20.65
N VAL A 104 -9.58 -2.55 21.78
CA VAL A 104 -9.53 -3.98 22.07
C VAL A 104 -10.63 -4.35 23.06
N ASP A 105 -11.20 -5.54 22.90
CA ASP A 105 -12.16 -6.08 23.87
C ASP A 105 -11.50 -6.36 25.23
N VAL A 106 -12.28 -6.24 26.30
CA VAL A 106 -11.88 -6.68 27.64
C VAL A 106 -11.37 -8.12 27.68
N GLY A 107 -10.58 -8.43 28.70
CA GLY A 107 -10.13 -9.78 29.02
C GLY A 107 -11.28 -10.80 29.11
N GLY A 108 -10.96 -12.07 28.80
CA GLY A 108 -11.89 -13.19 28.88
C GLY A 108 -11.52 -14.19 29.98
N GLY A 109 -12.07 -15.40 29.95
CA GLY A 109 -11.74 -16.42 30.95
C GLY A 109 -10.26 -16.86 31.00
N SER A 110 -9.49 -16.57 29.94
CA SER A 110 -8.06 -16.86 29.82
C SER A 110 -7.37 -15.74 29.05
N ALA A 111 -6.07 -15.54 29.29
CA ALA A 111 -5.24 -14.61 28.52
C ALA A 111 -5.16 -15.04 27.04
N ARG A 112 -5.03 -14.08 26.14
CA ARG A 112 -5.02 -14.28 24.68
C ARG A 112 -4.11 -13.27 24.00
N TYR A 113 -3.85 -13.50 22.71
CA TYR A 113 -3.14 -12.56 21.86
C TYR A 113 -4.05 -12.19 20.69
N ASP A 114 -4.34 -10.90 20.52
CA ASP A 114 -5.17 -10.37 19.45
C ASP A 114 -4.25 -9.84 18.33
N THR A 115 -4.69 -9.92 17.07
CA THR A 115 -3.95 -9.45 15.89
C THR A 115 -4.58 -8.18 15.35
N ILE A 116 -3.77 -7.17 15.04
CA ILE A 116 -4.20 -5.95 14.37
C ILE A 116 -3.80 -6.05 12.90
N GLU A 117 -4.76 -5.83 12.03
CA GLU A 117 -4.55 -5.94 10.60
C GLU A 117 -5.29 -4.85 9.83
N ILE A 118 -4.74 -4.51 8.67
CA ILE A 118 -5.22 -3.42 7.83
C ILE A 118 -5.46 -3.90 6.40
N ARG A 119 -6.41 -3.28 5.71
CA ARG A 119 -6.57 -3.44 4.26
C ARG A 119 -6.97 -2.12 3.64
N PRO A 120 -6.64 -1.88 2.35
CA PRO A 120 -7.22 -0.75 1.67
C PRO A 120 -8.72 -0.97 1.51
N ILE A 121 -9.48 0.11 1.40
CA ILE A 121 -10.87 0.11 0.95
C ILE A 121 -11.09 1.22 -0.06
N ARG A 122 -11.98 0.96 -1.02
CA ARG A 122 -12.40 1.94 -2.01
C ARG A 122 -13.65 2.66 -1.52
N THR A 123 -13.57 3.97 -1.38
CA THR A 123 -14.72 4.80 -1.04
C THR A 123 -15.01 5.81 -2.15
N ASN A 124 -16.29 6.14 -2.31
CA ASN A 124 -16.71 7.18 -3.24
C ASN A 124 -16.62 8.53 -2.51
N TYR A 125 -15.75 9.40 -2.98
CA TYR A 125 -15.38 10.64 -2.28
C TYR A 125 -16.35 11.79 -2.55
N ASP A 126 -16.83 11.94 -3.79
CA ASP A 126 -17.75 13.02 -4.16
C ASP A 126 -18.83 12.49 -5.10
N THR A 127 -20.08 12.83 -4.80
CA THR A 127 -21.22 12.60 -5.69
C THR A 127 -21.67 13.95 -6.23
N GLN A 128 -21.37 14.20 -7.51
CA GLN A 128 -21.80 15.42 -8.18
C GLN A 128 -23.02 15.13 -9.05
N SER A 129 -23.99 16.03 -9.01
CA SER A 129 -25.11 16.00 -9.96
C SER A 129 -24.55 16.35 -11.34
N ARG A 130 -24.59 15.38 -12.27
CA ARG A 130 -24.06 15.52 -13.63
C ARG A 130 -25.19 15.42 -14.63
N VAL A 131 -25.07 16.20 -15.70
CA VAL A 131 -26.03 16.23 -16.79
C VAL A 131 -25.56 15.31 -17.91
N PHE A 132 -26.39 14.35 -18.28
CA PHE A 132 -26.18 13.39 -19.35
C PHE A 132 -27.11 13.72 -20.51
N ILE A 133 -26.60 13.67 -21.74
CA ILE A 133 -27.44 13.81 -22.94
C ILE A 133 -27.92 12.42 -23.32
N ASP A 134 -29.23 12.21 -23.32
CA ASP A 134 -29.85 11.00 -23.84
C ASP A 134 -29.62 10.94 -25.36
N PRO A 135 -28.92 9.91 -25.88
CA PRO A 135 -28.58 9.82 -27.30
C PRO A 135 -29.79 9.52 -28.20
N VAL A 136 -30.93 9.09 -27.65
CA VAL A 136 -32.15 8.78 -28.40
C VAL A 136 -33.06 10.00 -28.50
N THR A 137 -33.14 10.80 -27.44
CA THR A 137 -34.08 11.93 -27.36
C THR A 137 -33.42 13.31 -27.42
N GLY A 138 -32.09 13.39 -27.26
CA GLY A 138 -31.35 14.65 -27.17
C GLY A 138 -31.62 15.45 -25.88
N GLY A 139 -32.44 14.90 -24.97
CA GLY A 139 -32.78 15.52 -23.69
C GLY A 139 -31.64 15.41 -22.68
N THR A 140 -31.61 16.34 -21.73
CA THR A 140 -30.64 16.33 -20.63
C THR A 140 -31.25 15.70 -19.38
N LEU A 141 -30.60 14.66 -18.84
CA LEU A 141 -30.95 13.98 -17.60
C LEU A 141 -29.89 14.28 -16.54
N SER A 142 -30.30 14.75 -15.37
CA SER A 142 -29.38 14.95 -14.25
C SER A 142 -29.36 13.73 -13.35
N SER A 143 -28.19 13.17 -13.05
CA SER A 143 -28.02 12.08 -12.09
C SER A 143 -26.79 12.30 -11.22
N ASN A 144 -26.89 11.96 -9.94
CA ASN A 144 -25.76 12.01 -9.02
C ASN A 144 -24.78 10.90 -9.38
N THR A 145 -23.55 11.29 -9.71
CA THR A 145 -22.51 10.37 -10.16
C THR A 145 -21.29 10.53 -9.28
N ALA A 146 -20.64 9.42 -8.91
CA ALA A 146 -19.39 9.44 -8.19
C ALA A 146 -18.27 9.98 -9.11
N THR A 147 -17.70 11.13 -8.77
CA THR A 147 -16.70 11.81 -9.62
C THR A 147 -15.28 11.65 -9.11
N LYS A 148 -15.09 11.19 -7.87
CA LYS A 148 -13.78 10.93 -7.30
C LYS A 148 -13.84 9.65 -6.46
N THR A 149 -12.89 8.76 -6.69
CA THR A 149 -12.62 7.61 -5.82
C THR A 149 -11.51 8.01 -4.87
N GLU A 150 -11.68 7.67 -3.60
CA GLU A 150 -10.62 7.74 -2.58
C GLU A 150 -10.31 6.34 -2.09
N TYR A 151 -9.02 6.08 -1.92
CA TYR A 151 -8.51 4.88 -1.28
C TYR A 151 -8.28 5.21 0.18
N ASN A 152 -9.06 4.57 1.05
CA ASN A 152 -8.90 4.65 2.50
C ASN A 152 -8.37 3.30 3.00
N VAL A 153 -8.16 3.19 4.31
CA VAL A 153 -7.80 1.94 4.97
C VAL A 153 -8.88 1.58 5.97
N GLU A 154 -9.14 0.28 6.06
CA GLU A 154 -9.93 -0.30 7.13
C GLU A 154 -8.97 -1.02 8.08
N VAL A 155 -9.14 -0.78 9.37
CA VAL A 155 -8.39 -1.44 10.45
C VAL A 155 -9.34 -2.39 11.17
N GLN A 156 -8.86 -3.59 11.49
CA GLN A 156 -9.60 -4.53 12.33
C GLN A 156 -8.72 -5.18 13.39
N VAL A 157 -9.39 -5.64 14.45
CA VAL A 157 -8.81 -6.42 15.53
C VAL A 157 -9.34 -7.84 15.44
N LEU A 158 -8.48 -8.78 15.08
CA LEU A 158 -8.78 -10.20 15.06
C LEU A 158 -8.51 -10.79 16.45
N LYS A 159 -9.60 -11.15 17.13
CA LYS A 159 -9.55 -11.68 18.50
C LYS A 159 -8.91 -13.07 18.56
N GLY A 160 -7.95 -13.22 19.45
CA GLY A 160 -7.29 -14.48 19.75
C GLY A 160 -8.14 -15.48 20.52
N THR A 161 -7.72 -16.74 20.47
CA THR A 161 -8.29 -17.79 21.32
C THR A 161 -7.61 -17.79 22.68
N GLY A 162 -8.41 -17.70 23.76
CA GLY A 162 -7.92 -17.74 25.13
C GLY A 162 -7.11 -19.00 25.44
N GLY A 163 -5.90 -18.83 25.97
CA GLY A 163 -4.97 -19.90 26.33
C GLY A 163 -4.21 -20.52 25.16
N ALA A 164 -4.36 -20.03 23.92
CA ALA A 164 -3.67 -20.57 22.76
C ALA A 164 -2.14 -20.35 22.80
N GLY A 165 -1.67 -19.34 23.53
CA GLY A 165 -0.25 -19.02 23.64
C GLY A 165 0.33 -18.29 22.41
N VAL A 166 -0.49 -18.06 21.37
CA VAL A 166 -0.12 -17.41 20.11
C VAL A 166 -1.28 -16.57 19.57
N ALA A 167 -0.96 -15.54 18.80
CA ALA A 167 -1.88 -14.68 18.08
C ALA A 167 -2.39 -15.37 16.80
N PRO A 168 -3.62 -15.06 16.36
CA PRO A 168 -4.12 -15.51 15.06
C PRO A 168 -3.21 -15.08 13.90
N ALA A 169 -3.15 -15.93 12.87
CA ALA A 169 -2.67 -15.51 11.56
C ALA A 169 -3.60 -14.45 10.96
N HIS A 170 -3.05 -13.60 10.09
CA HIS A 170 -3.83 -12.59 9.38
C HIS A 170 -4.92 -13.22 8.51
N THR A 171 -5.97 -12.45 8.32
CA THR A 171 -7.07 -12.80 7.42
C THR A 171 -6.60 -12.65 5.96
N ALA A 172 -7.00 -13.58 5.10
CA ALA A 172 -6.80 -13.48 3.65
C ALA A 172 -7.15 -12.07 3.10
N GLY A 173 -6.20 -11.41 2.43
CA GLY A 173 -6.40 -10.05 1.89
C GLY A 173 -6.22 -8.91 2.90
N TRP A 174 -5.63 -9.20 4.07
CA TRP A 174 -5.27 -8.21 5.08
C TRP A 174 -3.78 -8.28 5.39
N ILE A 175 -3.23 -7.15 5.81
CA ILE A 175 -1.84 -7.02 6.22
C ILE A 175 -1.80 -6.93 7.73
N LYS A 176 -1.07 -7.84 8.39
CA LYS A 176 -0.82 -7.77 9.82
C LYS A 176 0.14 -6.62 10.16
N VAL A 177 -0.19 -5.83 11.18
CA VAL A 177 0.64 -4.69 11.60
C VAL A 177 1.12 -4.79 13.04
N ALA A 178 0.35 -5.42 13.92
CA ALA A 178 0.72 -5.59 15.33
C ALA A 178 -0.01 -6.77 15.96
N GLU A 179 0.45 -7.15 17.15
CA GLU A 179 -0.17 -8.11 18.06
C GLU A 179 -0.32 -7.47 19.43
N ILE A 180 -1.34 -7.86 20.19
CA ILE A 180 -1.62 -7.34 21.52
C ILE A 180 -1.86 -8.50 22.47
N PHE A 181 -1.12 -8.56 23.56
CA PHE A 181 -1.40 -9.44 24.67
C PHE A 181 -2.56 -8.88 25.50
N VAL A 182 -3.58 -9.70 25.73
CA VAL A 182 -4.72 -9.34 26.57
C VAL A 182 -4.83 -10.36 27.68
N ASP A 183 -4.51 -9.94 28.90
CA ASP A 183 -4.67 -10.79 30.09
C ASP A 183 -6.14 -11.19 30.31
N ALA A 184 -6.36 -12.31 31.02
CA ALA A 184 -7.70 -12.81 31.35
C ALA A 184 -8.56 -11.73 32.04
N SER A 185 -7.96 -10.94 32.93
CA SER A 185 -8.67 -9.88 33.67
C SER A 185 -8.34 -8.47 33.16
N ALA A 186 -7.82 -8.35 31.94
CA ALA A 186 -7.41 -7.06 31.39
C ALA A 186 -8.59 -6.08 31.33
N SER A 187 -8.47 -5.00 32.10
CA SER A 187 -9.28 -3.78 31.99
C SER A 187 -8.52 -2.64 31.31
N SER A 188 -7.23 -2.86 31.04
CA SER A 188 -6.35 -2.01 30.25
C SER A 188 -5.29 -2.87 29.58
N ILE A 189 -4.71 -2.33 28.52
CA ILE A 189 -3.45 -2.78 27.92
C ILE A 189 -2.41 -1.70 28.18
N ASP A 190 -1.14 -2.06 28.28
CA ASP A 190 -0.03 -1.11 28.35
C ASP A 190 0.84 -1.25 27.10
N GLN A 191 1.78 -0.31 26.89
CA GLN A 191 2.72 -0.38 25.76
C GLN A 191 3.52 -1.69 25.72
N GLY A 192 3.78 -2.32 26.88
CA GLY A 192 4.47 -3.60 26.98
C GLY A 192 3.64 -4.81 26.54
N ASP A 193 2.32 -4.66 26.47
CA ASP A 193 1.40 -5.68 25.96
C ASP A 193 1.29 -5.63 24.43
N ILE A 194 1.76 -4.54 23.82
CA ILE A 194 1.74 -4.34 22.38
C ILE A 194 3.05 -4.83 21.79
N LYS A 195 2.96 -5.71 20.80
CA LYS A 195 4.08 -6.17 20.01
C LYS A 195 3.90 -5.77 18.57
N ASP A 196 4.85 -5.03 18.05
CA ASP A 196 4.84 -4.64 16.66
C ASP A 196 5.18 -5.84 15.76
N VAL A 197 4.57 -5.92 14.57
CA VAL A 197 4.86 -7.00 13.61
C VAL A 197 6.35 -7.10 13.27
N ARG A 198 7.08 -5.98 13.33
CA ARG A 198 8.54 -5.89 13.12
C ARG A 198 9.34 -6.66 14.17
N ASP A 199 8.80 -6.81 15.37
CA ASP A 199 9.41 -7.50 16.50
C ASP A 199 8.64 -8.77 16.90
N SER A 200 7.61 -9.16 16.16
CA SER A 200 6.58 -10.17 16.48
C SER A 200 7.05 -11.63 16.42
N ASP A 201 8.30 -11.93 16.74
CA ASP A 201 8.93 -13.26 16.58
C ASP A 201 8.46 -14.36 17.57
N THR A 202 7.89 -14.00 18.72
CA THR A 202 7.52 -14.95 19.79
C THR A 202 6.04 -15.25 19.91
N TRP A 203 5.16 -14.38 19.43
CA TRP A 203 3.71 -14.47 19.67
C TRP A 203 2.90 -14.78 18.42
N THR A 204 3.56 -14.95 17.27
CA THR A 204 2.90 -15.17 15.99
C THR A 204 2.93 -16.65 15.57
N THR A 205 1.88 -17.09 14.87
CA THR A 205 1.91 -18.34 14.09
C THR A 205 2.57 -18.17 12.72
N GLU A 206 2.95 -16.95 12.35
CA GLU A 206 3.39 -16.55 11.01
C GLU A 206 4.56 -15.55 11.05
N SER A 207 5.69 -15.95 11.61
CA SER A 207 6.89 -15.10 11.76
C SER A 207 7.44 -14.56 10.44
N ASP A 208 7.04 -15.18 9.33
CA ASP A 208 7.44 -14.79 7.98
C ASP A 208 6.31 -14.14 7.16
N GLY A 209 5.11 -13.95 7.73
CA GLY A 209 3.93 -13.44 7.00
C GLY A 209 4.03 -11.95 6.65
N THR A 210 4.53 -11.14 7.57
CA THR A 210 4.79 -9.71 7.35
C THR A 210 6.16 -9.35 7.88
N ARG A 211 6.89 -8.53 7.13
CA ARG A 211 8.26 -8.14 7.47
C ARG A 211 8.45 -6.64 7.36
N TYR A 212 9.30 -6.11 8.24
CA TYR A 212 9.80 -4.76 8.06
C TYR A 212 10.82 -4.69 6.93
N ARG A 213 10.86 -3.59 6.20
CA ARG A 213 12.06 -3.22 5.46
C ARG A 213 12.97 -2.39 6.38
N LYS A 214 13.84 -3.09 7.14
CA LYS A 214 14.84 -2.44 7.99
C LYS A 214 15.90 -1.64 7.19
N GLU A 215 15.99 -1.86 5.88
CA GLU A 215 16.99 -1.22 5.04
C GLU A 215 16.35 -0.69 3.75
N MET A 216 15.90 0.55 3.82
CA MET A 216 16.27 1.51 2.78
C MET A 216 17.32 2.44 3.38
N ASN A 217 18.42 1.84 3.89
CA ASN A 217 19.66 2.58 4.02
C ASN A 217 20.17 2.73 2.58
N LEU A 218 19.62 3.73 1.86
CA LEU A 218 20.42 4.41 0.86
C LEU A 218 21.55 5.05 1.67
N VAL A 219 22.57 4.25 1.97
CA VAL A 219 23.89 4.80 2.22
C VAL A 219 24.10 5.64 0.97
N TYR A 220 24.08 6.95 1.16
CA TYR A 220 24.72 7.91 0.28
C TYR A 220 26.22 7.57 0.34
N GLU A 221 26.60 6.36 -0.06
CA GLU A 221 27.92 6.10 -0.57
C GLU A 221 27.83 6.69 -1.94
N ASP A 222 28.21 7.97 -1.99
CA ASP A 222 28.65 8.70 -3.17
C ASP A 222 28.46 7.86 -4.43
N LEU A 223 27.31 8.03 -5.09
CA LEU A 223 27.18 7.62 -6.48
C LEU A 223 28.13 8.52 -7.27
N THR A 224 29.42 8.24 -7.18
CA THR A 224 30.45 8.87 -7.99
C THR A 224 30.38 8.15 -9.32
N VAL A 225 29.47 8.62 -10.17
CA VAL A 225 29.45 8.25 -11.58
C VAL A 225 30.76 8.77 -12.17
N HIS A 226 31.76 7.90 -12.25
CA HIS A 226 32.90 8.12 -13.13
C HIS A 226 32.42 7.87 -14.56
N GLY A 227 31.74 8.87 -15.12
CA GLY A 227 31.61 9.00 -16.55
C GLY A 227 32.90 9.60 -17.06
N ASP A 228 33.79 8.78 -17.56
CA ASP A 228 34.86 9.29 -18.41
C ASP A 228 34.18 9.78 -19.69
N ILE A 229 33.93 11.09 -19.79
CA ILE A 229 33.48 11.75 -21.04
C ILE A 229 34.69 11.97 -21.95
N LEU A 230 35.66 11.07 -21.88
CA LEU A 230 36.64 10.93 -22.91
C LEU A 230 36.08 9.89 -23.87
N PRO A 231 35.77 10.25 -25.12
CA PRO A 231 35.45 9.25 -26.13
C PRO A 231 36.61 8.27 -26.17
N GLY A 232 36.36 7.05 -25.69
CA GLY A 232 37.34 5.99 -25.65
C GLY A 232 37.88 5.75 -27.05
N ALA A 233 39.17 5.99 -27.23
CA ALA A 233 40.00 5.40 -28.28
C ALA A 233 39.47 5.53 -29.73
N ASP A 234 38.94 6.69 -30.12
CA ASP A 234 38.89 7.06 -31.54
C ASP A 234 39.64 8.37 -31.75
N SER A 235 40.96 8.27 -31.92
CA SER A 235 41.83 9.38 -32.29
C SER A 235 41.84 9.64 -33.79
N THR A 236 40.77 9.31 -34.52
CA THR A 236 40.71 9.45 -35.98
C THR A 236 39.83 10.59 -36.47
N TYR A 237 39.45 11.53 -35.58
CA TYR A 237 38.90 12.80 -36.04
C TYR A 237 40.02 13.73 -36.50
N ASP A 238 40.38 13.61 -37.77
CA ASP A 238 41.08 14.64 -38.53
C ASP A 238 40.16 15.86 -38.66
N ILE A 239 40.25 16.76 -37.68
CA ILE A 239 39.76 18.12 -37.80
C ILE A 239 40.70 18.86 -38.74
N GLY A 240 40.43 18.69 -40.04
CA GLY A 240 41.25 19.13 -41.16
C GLY A 240 41.97 20.46 -40.94
N ALA A 241 43.20 20.50 -41.47
CA ALA A 241 44.19 21.56 -41.34
C ALA A 241 43.61 22.98 -41.16
N ALA A 242 44.12 23.66 -40.12
CA ALA A 242 43.82 25.04 -39.78
C ALA A 242 43.98 25.97 -40.98
N GLY A 243 42.90 26.64 -41.37
CA GLY A 243 42.95 27.68 -42.38
C GLY A 243 41.58 28.07 -42.89
N ASN A 244 40.87 28.90 -42.12
CA ASN A 244 40.27 30.16 -42.57
C ASN A 244 39.34 30.68 -41.46
N GLU A 245 39.89 31.53 -40.60
CA GLU A 245 39.10 32.37 -39.70
C GLU A 245 38.20 33.28 -40.53
N TRP A 246 36.95 33.43 -40.10
CA TRP A 246 35.97 34.30 -40.73
C TRP A 246 36.43 35.75 -40.63
N ALA A 247 36.64 36.39 -41.79
CA ALA A 247 36.79 37.84 -41.87
C ALA A 247 35.44 38.51 -41.60
N GLU A 248 35.49 39.61 -40.82
CA GLU A 248 34.39 40.55 -40.58
C GLU A 248 33.78 41.14 -41.86
#